data_AF-A0A9N9QEB5-F1
#
_entry.id   AF-A0A9N9QEB5-F1
#
_cell.length_a   1.000
_cell.length_b   1.000
_cell.length_c   1.000
_cell.angle_alpha   90.00
_cell.angle_beta   90.00
_cell.angle_gamma   90.00
#
_symmetry.space_group_name_H-M   'P 1'
#
loop_
_entity.id
_entity.type
_entity.pdbx_description
1 polymer ?
#
loop_
_entity_poly.entity_id
_entity_poly.type
_entity_poly.pdbx_seq_one_letter_code
_entity_poly.pdbx_strand_id
1 'polypeptide(L)'
;MPELVVLLSELCIMTGFSDKQRRNFKPMKAMGEHTRVSAGDRMRKRLQFAGRFYACPTALEEIERWDLKLADNLIEFQGRAESLLLRNKQPIQSGEEADWTRNLRTVPMYNKVKVDKPAQEVGQMSIVGKGMSVVINSKVFAIPDDRNNSYISEIENVHVWELFKWNLIKLEKLFVKLCTL
;
A
#
# COMPACT_ATOMS: atom_id res chain seq x y z
N MET A 1 -41.60 6.79 18.26
CA MET A 1 -41.46 5.31 18.23
C MET A 1 -41.32 4.91 16.78
N PRO A 2 -40.33 4.09 16.40
CA PRO A 2 -40.28 3.57 15.04
C PRO A 2 -41.53 2.72 14.75
N GLU A 3 -42.14 2.92 13.59
CA GLU A 3 -43.29 2.11 13.13
C GLU A 3 -42.84 0.73 12.66
N LEU A 4 -43.71 -0.27 12.85
CA LEU A 4 -43.47 -1.63 12.39
C LEU A 4 -43.71 -1.70 10.88
N VAL A 5 -42.64 -1.90 10.11
CA VAL A 5 -42.70 -2.16 8.67
C VAL A 5 -42.51 -3.65 8.41
N VAL A 6 -43.52 -4.30 7.83
CA VAL A 6 -43.45 -5.72 7.42
C VAL A 6 -43.05 -5.79 5.96
N LEU A 7 -41.93 -6.46 5.68
CA LEU A 7 -41.40 -6.62 4.32
C LEU A 7 -41.68 -8.04 3.80
N LEU A 8 -42.14 -8.12 2.55
CA LEU A 8 -42.28 -9.40 1.85
C LEU A 8 -40.90 -9.84 1.34
N SER A 9 -40.43 -11.02 1.79
CA SER A 9 -39.10 -11.51 1.47
C SER A 9 -38.83 -11.68 -0.02
N GLU A 10 -39.87 -11.98 -0.82
CA GLU A 10 -39.74 -12.11 -2.28
C GLU A 10 -39.47 -10.77 -2.99
N LEU A 11 -39.85 -9.65 -2.37
CA LEU A 11 -39.56 -8.31 -2.89
C LEU A 11 -38.23 -7.75 -2.36
N CYS A 12 -37.58 -8.45 -1.43
CA CYS A 12 -36.35 -8.01 -0.79
C CYS A 12 -35.14 -8.63 -1.46
N ILE A 13 -34.33 -7.80 -2.12
CA ILE A 13 -33.03 -8.22 -2.66
C ILE A 13 -31.94 -7.69 -1.73
N MET A 14 -31.03 -8.58 -1.30
CA MET A 14 -29.85 -8.16 -0.55
C MET A 14 -28.93 -7.32 -1.45
N THR A 15 -28.65 -6.10 -1.04
CA THR A 15 -27.73 -5.20 -1.75
C THR A 15 -26.33 -5.26 -1.13
N GLY A 16 -25.31 -5.02 -1.95
CA GLY A 16 -23.91 -5.07 -1.52
C GLY A 16 -23.31 -6.48 -1.51
N PHE A 17 -22.07 -6.58 -1.02
CA PHE A 17 -21.31 -7.83 -0.95
C PHE A 17 -21.11 -8.29 0.49
N SER A 18 -21.43 -9.55 0.74
CA SER A 18 -21.04 -10.27 1.95
C SER A 18 -19.52 -10.40 2.06
N ASP A 19 -18.99 -10.58 3.27
CA ASP A 19 -17.56 -10.73 3.48
C ASP A 19 -16.98 -11.96 2.75
N LYS A 20 -17.77 -13.03 2.60
CA LYS A 20 -17.36 -14.21 1.83
C LYS A 20 -17.16 -13.86 0.35
N GLN A 21 -18.03 -13.02 -0.22
CA GLN A 21 -17.89 -12.58 -1.60
C GLN A 21 -16.73 -11.57 -1.77
N ARG A 22 -16.51 -10.69 -0.80
CA ARG A 22 -15.36 -9.76 -0.80
C ARG A 22 -14.02 -10.49 -0.71
N ARG A 23 -13.94 -11.58 0.07
CA ARG A 23 -12.76 -12.46 0.15
C ARG A 23 -12.51 -13.24 -1.15
N ASN A 24 -13.51 -13.41 -2.01
CA ASN A 24 -13.34 -14.08 -3.28
C ASN A 24 -12.78 -13.10 -4.33
N PHE A 25 -11.58 -13.36 -4.82
CA PHE A 25 -10.91 -12.51 -5.79
C PHE A 25 -11.58 -12.48 -7.16
N LYS A 26 -12.20 -13.58 -7.61
CA LYS A 26 -12.75 -13.65 -8.99
C LYS A 26 -13.90 -12.64 -9.20
N PRO A 27 -14.94 -12.58 -8.33
CA PRO A 27 -15.99 -11.58 -8.46
C PRO A 27 -15.49 -10.15 -8.28
N MET A 28 -14.58 -9.92 -7.33
CA MET A 28 -14.02 -8.58 -7.08
C MET A 28 -13.16 -8.07 -8.24
N LYS A 29 -12.47 -8.97 -8.96
CA LYS A 29 -11.73 -8.61 -10.19
C LYS A 29 -12.68 -8.17 -11.30
N ALA A 30 -13.67 -9.00 -11.64
CA ALA A 30 -14.66 -8.67 -12.68
C ALA A 30 -15.43 -7.39 -12.34
N MET A 31 -15.80 -7.21 -11.07
CA MET A 31 -16.38 -5.96 -10.59
C MET A 31 -15.44 -4.77 -10.82
N GLY A 32 -14.17 -4.91 -10.43
CA GLY A 32 -13.17 -3.87 -10.59
C GLY A 32 -13.01 -3.43 -12.04
N GLU A 33 -13.14 -4.33 -13.01
CA GLU A 33 -13.13 -4.01 -14.44
C GLU A 33 -14.29 -3.08 -14.84
N HIS A 34 -15.47 -3.24 -14.25
CA HIS A 34 -16.64 -2.39 -14.52
C HIS A 34 -16.70 -1.11 -13.68
N THR A 35 -16.18 -1.13 -12.45
CA THR A 35 -16.23 0.03 -11.54
C THR A 35 -15.02 0.95 -11.67
N ARG A 36 -13.91 0.48 -12.23
CA ARG A 36 -12.75 1.34 -12.53
C ARG A 36 -13.09 2.24 -13.71
N VAL A 37 -13.25 3.52 -13.41
CA VAL A 37 -13.48 4.57 -14.41
C VAL A 37 -12.22 5.43 -14.46
N SER A 38 -11.67 5.64 -15.67
CA SER A 38 -10.52 6.51 -15.89
C SER A 38 -10.84 7.95 -15.50
N ALA A 39 -9.81 8.77 -15.24
CA ALA A 39 -10.01 10.18 -14.86
C ALA A 39 -10.80 10.95 -15.94
N GLY A 40 -10.44 10.78 -17.22
CA GLY A 40 -11.15 11.42 -18.34
C GLY A 40 -12.61 10.97 -18.46
N ASP A 41 -12.88 9.67 -18.33
CA ASP A 41 -14.26 9.15 -18.40
C ASP A 41 -15.10 9.63 -17.22
N ARG A 42 -14.50 9.73 -16.02
CA ARG A 42 -15.18 10.26 -14.83
C ARG A 42 -15.53 11.73 -15.03
N MET A 43 -14.62 12.51 -15.60
CA MET A 43 -14.84 13.92 -15.93
C MET A 43 -16.00 14.07 -16.92
N ARG A 44 -16.00 13.28 -18.01
CA ARG A 44 -17.08 13.29 -19.01
C ARG A 44 -18.44 12.90 -18.41
N LYS A 45 -18.49 11.86 -17.59
CA LYS A 45 -19.73 11.45 -16.89
C LYS A 45 -20.25 12.55 -15.96
N ARG A 46 -19.35 13.27 -15.28
CA ARG A 46 -19.72 14.42 -14.43
C ARG A 46 -20.31 15.57 -15.25
N LEU A 47 -19.68 15.94 -16.37
CA LEU A 47 -20.20 16.98 -17.26
C LEU A 47 -21.54 16.59 -17.89
N GLN A 48 -21.70 15.32 -18.28
CA GLN A 48 -22.98 14.79 -18.76
C GLN A 48 -24.07 14.85 -17.68
N PHE A 49 -23.73 14.52 -16.43
CA PHE A 49 -24.66 14.65 -15.31
C PHE A 49 -25.06 16.11 -15.09
N ALA A 50 -24.12 17.05 -15.11
CA ALA A 50 -24.42 18.47 -15.01
C ALA A 50 -25.34 18.93 -16.15
N GLY A 51 -25.05 18.55 -17.41
CA GLY A 51 -25.92 18.87 -18.55
C GLY A 51 -27.33 18.30 -18.41
N ARG A 52 -27.48 17.07 -17.90
CA ARG A 52 -28.80 16.48 -17.59
C ARG A 52 -29.52 17.22 -16.46
N PHE A 53 -28.77 17.75 -15.50
CA PHE A 53 -29.31 18.53 -14.42
C PHE A 53 -29.92 19.84 -14.94
N TYR A 54 -29.19 20.59 -15.79
CA TYR A 54 -29.71 21.81 -16.41
C TYR A 54 -30.87 21.56 -17.38
N ALA A 55 -30.93 20.39 -18.00
CA ALA A 55 -32.06 20.00 -18.84
C ALA A 55 -33.35 19.70 -18.03
N CYS A 56 -33.27 19.64 -16.70
CA CYS A 56 -34.39 19.33 -15.82
C CYS A 56 -34.90 20.60 -15.13
N PRO A 57 -36.02 21.20 -15.58
CA PRO A 57 -36.51 22.46 -15.03
C PRO A 57 -36.93 22.35 -13.56
N THR A 58 -37.52 21.22 -13.16
CA THR A 58 -37.93 20.99 -11.77
C THR A 58 -36.74 20.96 -10.80
N ALA A 59 -35.61 20.39 -11.23
CA ALA A 59 -34.40 20.35 -10.41
C ALA A 59 -33.75 21.74 -10.30
N LEU A 60 -33.82 22.56 -11.37
CA LEU A 60 -33.33 23.93 -11.36
C LEU A 60 -34.18 24.85 -10.48
N GLU A 61 -35.51 24.75 -10.56
CA GLU A 61 -36.42 25.50 -9.71
C GLU A 61 -36.14 25.23 -8.23
N GLU A 62 -35.92 23.96 -7.85
CA GLU A 62 -35.56 23.63 -6.46
C GLU A 62 -34.24 24.29 -6.06
N ILE A 63 -33.19 24.21 -6.87
CA ILE A 63 -31.91 24.86 -6.56
C ILE A 63 -32.04 26.39 -6.45
N GLU A 64 -32.84 27.01 -7.31
CA GLU A 64 -33.11 28.44 -7.28
C GLU A 64 -33.91 28.86 -6.04
N ARG A 65 -34.82 28.01 -5.54
CA ARG A 65 -35.52 28.25 -4.26
C ARG A 65 -34.57 28.32 -3.07
N TRP A 66 -33.41 27.67 -3.15
CA TRP A 66 -32.36 27.74 -2.13
C TRP A 66 -31.35 28.86 -2.38
N ASP A 67 -31.60 29.76 -3.34
CA ASP A 67 -30.66 30.80 -3.81
C ASP A 67 -29.30 30.24 -4.24
N LEU A 68 -29.28 29.00 -4.74
CA LEU A 68 -28.08 28.32 -5.21
C LEU A 68 -28.00 28.36 -6.75
N LYS A 69 -26.78 28.27 -7.28
CA LYS A 69 -26.54 28.07 -8.71
C LYS A 69 -25.47 26.99 -8.88
N LEU A 70 -25.75 26.03 -9.76
CA LEU A 70 -24.77 25.02 -10.14
C LEU A 70 -23.73 25.67 -11.07
N ALA A 71 -22.47 25.31 -10.93
CA ALA A 71 -21.41 25.78 -11.82
C ALA A 71 -21.33 24.93 -13.10
N ASP A 72 -21.23 25.59 -14.25
CA ASP A 72 -21.19 24.93 -15.56
C ASP A 72 -19.84 24.24 -15.82
N ASN A 73 -18.77 24.76 -15.22
CA ASN A 73 -17.40 24.33 -15.43
C ASN A 73 -16.81 23.68 -14.17
N LEU A 74 -15.82 22.81 -14.40
CA LEU A 74 -15.04 22.23 -13.32
C LEU A 74 -14.13 23.30 -12.72
N ILE A 75 -13.96 23.24 -11.40
CA ILE A 75 -13.07 24.15 -10.69
C ILE A 75 -11.62 23.75 -10.99
N GLU A 76 -10.85 24.70 -11.50
CA GLU A 76 -9.42 24.54 -11.71
C GLU A 76 -8.65 24.97 -10.47
N PHE A 77 -7.64 24.18 -10.12
CA PHE A 77 -6.75 24.49 -9.00
C PHE A 77 -5.30 24.20 -9.40
N GLN A 78 -4.38 25.01 -8.89
CA GLN A 78 -2.96 24.82 -9.11
C GLN A 78 -2.46 23.72 -8.17
N GLY A 79 -2.08 22.58 -8.76
CA GLY A 79 -1.44 21.47 -8.04
C GLY A 79 0.06 21.70 -7.84
N ARG A 80 0.67 20.95 -6.93
CA ARG A 80 2.14 20.86 -6.79
C ARG A 80 2.58 19.43 -7.03
N ALA A 81 3.62 19.25 -7.84
CA ALA A 81 4.32 17.98 -7.95
C ALA A 81 5.42 17.92 -6.89
N GLU A 82 5.53 16.80 -6.17
CA GLU A 82 6.59 16.61 -5.19
C GLU A 82 7.89 16.12 -5.86
N SER A 83 9.01 16.36 -5.18
CA SER A 83 10.31 15.85 -5.58
C SER A 83 10.88 14.97 -4.48
N LEU A 84 11.46 13.84 -4.87
CA LEU A 84 12.02 12.86 -3.94
C LEU A 84 13.50 13.17 -3.71
N LEU A 85 13.87 13.45 -2.45
CA LEU A 85 15.27 13.64 -2.07
C LEU A 85 15.96 12.30 -1.81
N LEU A 86 17.09 12.09 -2.49
CA LEU A 86 17.92 10.90 -2.31
C LEU A 86 19.15 11.17 -1.45
N ARG A 87 19.87 10.10 -1.05
CA ARG A 87 21.09 10.19 -0.22
C ARG A 87 22.15 11.14 -0.80
N ASN A 88 22.27 11.19 -2.12
CA ASN A 88 23.24 12.03 -2.83
C ASN A 88 22.78 13.49 -3.00
N LYS A 89 21.70 13.91 -2.31
CA LYS A 89 21.08 15.24 -2.39
C LYS A 89 20.63 15.67 -3.80
N GLN A 90 20.55 14.74 -4.75
CA GLN A 90 19.97 14.99 -6.06
C GLN A 90 18.46 14.69 -5.98
N PRO A 91 17.59 15.69 -6.17
CA PRO A 91 16.15 15.47 -6.18
C PRO A 91 15.73 14.77 -7.48
N ILE A 92 14.93 13.71 -7.38
CA ILE A 92 14.22 13.14 -8.53
C ILE A 92 12.85 13.83 -8.61
N GLN A 93 12.56 14.41 -9.77
CA GLN A 93 11.22 14.89 -10.08
C GLN A 93 10.29 13.71 -10.38
N SER A 94 9.04 13.78 -9.90
CA SER A 94 8.09 12.68 -10.00
C SER A 94 7.68 12.31 -11.44
N GLY A 95 8.03 13.12 -12.44
CA GLY A 95 7.62 12.93 -13.83
C GLY A 95 6.09 13.05 -14.00
N GLU A 96 5.61 12.76 -15.22
CA GLU A 96 4.18 12.84 -15.56
C GLU A 96 3.36 11.69 -14.94
N GLU A 97 3.96 10.50 -14.85
CA GLU A 97 3.31 9.30 -14.29
C GLU A 97 3.38 9.24 -12.75
N ALA A 98 4.02 10.22 -12.11
CA ALA A 98 4.30 10.22 -10.68
C ALA A 98 5.04 8.94 -10.18
N ASP A 99 5.82 8.29 -11.05
CA ASP A 99 6.53 7.04 -10.76
C ASP A 99 8.05 7.25 -10.74
N TRP A 100 8.66 7.02 -9.58
CA TRP A 100 10.11 7.06 -9.38
C TRP A 100 10.75 5.67 -9.28
N THR A 101 10.00 4.58 -9.48
CA THR A 101 10.45 3.19 -9.30
C THR A 101 11.63 2.86 -10.21
N ARG A 102 11.64 3.36 -11.46
CA ARG A 102 12.76 3.18 -12.39
C ARG A 102 14.01 3.91 -11.92
N ASN A 103 13.84 5.12 -11.39
CA ASN A 103 14.93 5.99 -10.96
C ASN A 103 15.59 5.48 -9.66
N LEU A 104 14.86 4.74 -8.82
CA LEU A 104 15.39 4.17 -7.57
C LEU A 104 16.34 2.97 -7.75
N ARG A 105 16.35 2.30 -8.91
CA ARG A 105 17.07 1.02 -9.10
C ARG A 105 18.59 1.11 -8.89
N THR A 106 19.18 2.25 -9.22
CA THR A 106 20.64 2.46 -9.19
C THR A 106 21.08 3.43 -8.11
N VAL A 107 20.15 3.90 -7.29
CA VAL A 107 20.41 4.95 -6.31
C VAL A 107 20.56 4.34 -4.92
N PRO A 108 21.58 4.75 -4.14
CA PRO A 108 21.70 4.33 -2.76
C PRO A 108 20.50 4.79 -1.92
N MET A 109 19.96 3.88 -1.09
CA MET A 109 18.91 4.24 -0.12
C MET A 109 19.37 5.38 0.80
N TYR A 110 18.45 6.27 1.18
CA TYR A 110 18.72 7.41 2.07
C TYR A 110 19.33 6.95 3.40
N ASN A 111 18.64 6.03 4.08
CA ASN A 111 19.13 5.34 5.27
C ASN A 111 19.46 3.89 4.93
N LYS A 112 20.67 3.45 5.26
CA LYS A 112 21.12 2.07 5.05
C LYS A 112 20.91 1.28 6.34
N VAL A 113 20.14 0.20 6.26
CA VAL A 113 20.03 -0.80 7.33
C VAL A 113 20.80 -2.03 6.88
N LYS A 114 21.64 -2.58 7.77
CA LYS A 114 22.25 -3.89 7.54
C LYS A 114 21.17 -4.95 7.77
N VAL A 115 20.93 -5.78 6.76
CA VAL A 115 19.94 -6.87 6.86
C VAL A 115 20.70 -8.16 7.03
N ASP A 116 20.75 -8.66 8.27
CA ASP A 116 21.40 -9.92 8.62
C ASP A 116 20.40 -11.11 8.70
N LYS A 117 19.18 -10.94 8.17
CA LYS A 117 18.08 -11.89 8.32
C LYS A 117 18.04 -12.96 7.22
N PRO A 118 17.55 -14.17 7.52
CA PRO A 118 17.38 -15.24 6.54
C PRO A 118 16.40 -14.84 5.44
N ALA A 119 16.74 -15.11 4.19
CA ALA A 119 15.90 -14.87 3.03
C ALA A 119 15.87 -16.12 2.16
N GLN A 120 14.71 -16.46 1.63
CA GLN A 120 14.51 -17.66 0.81
C GLN A 120 15.10 -17.52 -0.60
N GLU A 121 15.22 -16.28 -1.11
CA GLU A 121 15.77 -15.94 -2.43
C GLU A 121 16.99 -15.01 -2.31
N VAL A 122 18.02 -15.48 -1.60
CA VAL A 122 19.23 -14.71 -1.27
C VAL A 122 19.92 -14.13 -2.51
N GLY A 123 19.98 -14.91 -3.60
CA GLY A 123 20.78 -14.58 -4.78
C GLY A 123 20.32 -13.30 -5.47
N GLN A 124 19.06 -13.26 -5.92
CA GLN A 124 18.52 -12.11 -6.64
C GLN A 124 18.38 -10.88 -5.74
N MET A 125 17.99 -11.07 -4.48
CA MET A 125 17.82 -9.97 -3.55
C MET A 125 19.16 -9.33 -3.17
N SER A 126 20.24 -10.12 -3.05
CA SER A 126 21.61 -9.59 -2.86
C SER A 126 22.06 -8.76 -4.09
N ILE A 127 21.74 -9.23 -5.30
CA ILE A 127 22.08 -8.52 -6.55
C ILE A 127 21.33 -7.17 -6.64
N VAL A 128 20.02 -7.17 -6.42
CA VAL A 128 19.20 -5.94 -6.46
C VAL A 128 19.56 -5.00 -5.31
N GLY A 129 19.79 -5.54 -4.11
CA GLY A 129 20.18 -4.78 -2.93
C GLY A 129 21.50 -4.03 -3.12
N LYS A 130 22.49 -4.64 -3.78
CA LYS A 130 23.78 -3.98 -4.09
C LYS A 130 23.61 -2.67 -4.85
N GLY A 131 22.71 -2.61 -5.84
CA GLY A 131 22.41 -1.38 -6.60
C GLY A 131 21.86 -0.25 -5.73
N MET A 132 21.10 -0.60 -4.69
CA MET A 132 20.57 0.33 -3.70
C MET A 132 21.49 0.55 -2.49
N SER A 133 22.73 0.06 -2.57
CA SER A 133 23.70 0.06 -1.47
C SER A 133 23.22 -0.62 -0.18
N VAL A 134 22.34 -1.62 -0.31
CA VAL A 134 21.89 -2.49 0.78
C VAL A 134 22.70 -3.77 0.72
N VAL A 135 23.44 -4.05 1.79
CA VAL A 135 24.15 -5.31 1.93
C VAL A 135 23.25 -6.26 2.71
N ILE A 136 22.85 -7.35 2.05
CA ILE A 136 22.02 -8.40 2.64
C ILE A 136 22.93 -9.59 2.91
N ASN A 137 23.08 -9.92 4.19
CA ASN A 137 23.83 -11.07 4.65
C ASN A 137 22.85 -12.07 5.29
N SER A 138 22.30 -12.97 4.48
CA SER A 138 21.28 -13.91 4.94
C SER A 138 21.89 -15.26 5.25
N LYS A 139 21.46 -15.85 6.38
CA LYS A 139 21.68 -17.27 6.67
C LYS A 139 20.53 -18.09 6.08
N VAL A 140 20.78 -19.29 5.58
CA VAL A 140 19.73 -20.18 5.09
C VAL A 140 19.59 -21.33 6.08
N PHE A 141 18.36 -21.62 6.49
CA PHE A 141 18.02 -22.71 7.40
C PHE A 141 17.16 -23.71 6.63
N ALA A 142 17.53 -24.99 6.67
CA ALA A 142 16.73 -26.06 6.08
C ALA A 142 15.61 -26.43 7.04
N ILE A 143 14.37 -26.42 6.56
CA ILE A 143 13.19 -26.78 7.35
C ILE A 143 12.75 -28.19 6.91
N PRO A 144 12.42 -29.10 7.84
CA PRO A 144 12.10 -30.48 7.51
C PRO A 144 10.78 -30.66 6.76
N ASP A 145 9.76 -29.83 7.03
CA ASP A 145 8.47 -29.85 6.34
C ASP A 145 7.84 -28.45 6.21
N ASP A 146 6.82 -28.32 5.36
CA ASP A 146 6.10 -27.06 5.11
C ASP A 146 4.95 -26.83 6.11
N ARG A 147 5.03 -27.40 7.32
CA ARG A 147 3.99 -27.22 8.35
C ARG A 147 4.31 -26.02 9.22
N ASN A 148 3.27 -25.29 9.62
CA ASN A 148 3.39 -24.11 10.48
C ASN A 148 4.23 -24.36 11.74
N ASN A 149 4.07 -25.52 12.39
CA ASN A 149 4.79 -25.82 13.62
C ASN A 149 6.31 -25.92 13.39
N SER A 150 6.74 -26.45 12.25
CA SER A 150 8.16 -26.57 11.89
C SER A 150 8.78 -25.22 11.56
N TYR A 151 8.02 -24.32 10.92
CA TYR A 151 8.43 -22.92 10.77
C TYR A 151 8.61 -22.23 12.13
N ILE A 152 7.64 -22.38 13.04
CA ILE A 152 7.68 -21.74 14.36
C ILE A 152 8.86 -22.26 15.17
N SER A 153 9.06 -23.57 15.23
CA SER A 153 10.17 -24.16 15.98
C SER A 153 11.54 -23.69 15.46
N GLU A 154 11.72 -23.60 14.14
CA GLU A 154 12.98 -23.13 13.59
C GLU A 154 13.19 -21.62 13.78
N ILE A 155 12.12 -20.82 13.70
CA ILE A 155 12.20 -19.38 14.01
C ILE A 155 12.59 -19.17 15.48
N GLU A 156 12.00 -19.93 16.42
CA GLU A 156 12.34 -19.87 17.83
C GLU A 156 13.80 -20.25 18.09
N ASN A 157 14.26 -21.35 17.47
CA ASN A 157 15.66 -21.76 17.54
C ASN A 157 16.60 -20.63 17.12
N VAL A 158 16.38 -20.05 15.94
CA VAL A 158 17.22 -18.95 15.42
C VAL A 158 17.22 -17.75 16.38
N HIS A 159 16.08 -17.40 16.96
CA HIS A 159 15.98 -16.28 17.90
C HIS A 159 16.79 -16.50 19.19
N VAL A 160 16.69 -17.70 19.77
CA VAL A 160 17.41 -18.06 21.01
C VAL A 160 18.93 -18.03 20.80
N TRP A 161 19.40 -18.56 19.67
CA TRP A 161 20.83 -18.54 19.30
C TRP A 161 21.38 -17.12 19.13
N GLU A 162 20.60 -16.20 18.55
CA GLU A 162 21.05 -14.80 18.40
C GLU A 162 21.07 -14.06 19.74
N LEU A 163 20.08 -14.26 20.62
CA LEU A 163 20.10 -13.69 21.98
C LEU A 163 21.33 -14.16 22.79
N PHE A 164 21.68 -15.44 22.68
CA PHE A 164 22.86 -15.99 23.37
C PHE A 164 24.15 -15.37 22.85
N LYS A 165 24.28 -15.22 21.52
CA LYS A 165 25.44 -14.59 20.88
C LYS A 165 25.58 -13.11 21.25
N TRP A 166 24.48 -12.37 21.31
CA TRP A 166 24.48 -10.98 21.77
C TRP A 166 24.92 -10.85 23.22
N ASN A 167 24.46 -11.74 24.11
CA ASN A 167 24.88 -11.76 25.51
C ASN A 167 26.36 -12.14 25.65
N LEU A 168 26.88 -13.06 24.85
CA LEU A 168 28.29 -13.44 24.84
C LEU A 168 29.19 -12.28 24.38
N ILE A 169 28.83 -11.59 23.28
CA ILE A 169 29.57 -10.41 22.79
C ILE A 169 29.55 -9.27 23.82
N LYS A 170 28.44 -9.11 24.55
CA LYS A 170 28.31 -8.11 25.60
C LYS A 170 29.22 -8.44 26.80
N LEU A 171 29.34 -9.72 27.15
CA LEU A 171 30.26 -10.21 28.18
C LEU A 171 31.73 -10.09 27.77
N GLU A 172 32.09 -10.44 26.54
CA GLU A 172 33.46 -10.27 26.02
C GLU A 172 33.89 -8.80 26.01
N LYS A 173 33.01 -7.89 25.57
CA LYS A 173 33.27 -6.44 25.62
C LYS A 173 33.39 -5.90 27.05
N LEU A 174 32.70 -6.52 28.01
CA LEU A 174 32.84 -6.19 29.44
C LEU A 174 34.18 -6.70 29.98
N PHE A 175 34.59 -7.92 29.60
CA PHE A 175 35.81 -8.56 30.04
C PHE A 175 37.06 -7.84 29.51
N VAL A 176 37.06 -7.43 28.24
CA VAL A 176 38.13 -6.61 27.65
C VAL A 176 38.27 -5.26 28.37
N LYS A 177 37.15 -4.65 28.79
CA LYS A 177 37.15 -3.42 29.60
C LYS A 177 37.69 -3.61 31.02
N LEU A 178 37.53 -4.80 31.60
CA LEU A 178 38.04 -5.16 32.93
C LEU A 178 39.52 -5.52 32.92
N CYS A 179 40.04 -6.10 31.83
CA CYS A 179 41.46 -6.45 31.69
C CYS A 179 42.36 -5.29 31.21
N THR A 180 41.79 -4.14 30.85
CA THR A 180 42.54 -2.92 30.43
C THR A 180 42.57 -1.83 31.51
N LEU A 181 42.08 -2.14 32.71
CA LEU A 181 42.28 -1.41 33.96
C LEU A 181 43.40 -2.07 34.77
#